data_AF-A0AAP3F9W3-F1
#
_entry.id   AF-A0AAP3F9W3-F1
#
_cell.length_a   1.000
_cell.length_b   1.000
_cell.length_c   1.000
_cell.angle_alpha   90.00
_cell.angle_beta   90.00
_cell.angle_gamma   90.00
#
_symmetry.space_group_name_H-M   'P 1'
#
loop_
_entity.id
_entity.type
_entity.pdbx_description
1 polymer ?
#
loop_
_entity_poly.entity_id
_entity_poly.type
_entity_poly.pdbx_seq_one_letter_code
_entity_poly.pdbx_strand_id
1 'polypeptide(L)'
;MEALERMPFTAQKKIFKRLAELADSRCLSQEEQEKYDESLKAADDYYGVLMSYYMNGIDEGEAKGFAKGEARGSYHKSLDIAKKMLLKGMDDDSIMELTGLTHEQLHQLKS
;
A
#
# COMPACT_ATOMS: atom_id res chain seq x y z
N MET A 1 -1.46 -31.45 41.46
CA MET A 1 -0.07 -31.95 41.48
C MET A 1 0.10 -33.21 42.32
N GLU A 2 -0.68 -33.42 43.40
CA GLU A 2 -0.56 -34.61 44.26
C GLU A 2 -0.70 -35.98 43.58
N ALA A 3 -1.53 -36.10 42.53
CA ALA A 3 -1.74 -37.39 41.87
C ALA A 3 -0.50 -37.90 41.15
N LEU A 4 0.32 -37.01 40.57
CA LEU A 4 1.53 -37.41 39.85
C LEU A 4 2.61 -37.87 40.84
N GLU A 5 2.79 -37.13 41.94
CA GLU A 5 3.78 -37.40 42.98
C GLU A 5 3.56 -38.73 43.71
N ARG A 6 2.31 -39.21 43.77
CA ARG A 6 1.96 -40.51 44.37
C ARG A 6 2.17 -41.70 43.43
N MET A 7 2.51 -41.47 42.15
CA MET A 7 2.71 -42.55 41.18
C MET A 7 4.14 -43.12 41.24
N PRO A 8 4.31 -44.42 40.93
CA PRO A 8 5.64 -45.00 40.75
C PRO A 8 6.41 -44.26 39.64
N PHE A 9 7.72 -44.09 39.82
CA PHE A 9 8.57 -43.39 38.86
C PHE A 9 8.48 -43.94 37.43
N THR A 10 8.28 -45.25 37.27
CA THR A 10 8.06 -45.90 35.98
C THR A 10 6.78 -45.45 35.27
N ALA A 11 5.71 -45.17 36.02
CA ALA A 11 4.46 -44.65 35.47
C ALA A 11 4.59 -43.17 35.11
N GLN A 12 5.23 -42.36 35.97
CA GLN A 12 5.54 -40.96 35.67
C GLN A 12 6.39 -40.85 34.39
N LYS A 13 7.45 -41.67 34.26
CA LYS A 13 8.32 -41.69 33.08
C LYS A 13 7.58 -42.02 31.79
N LYS A 14 6.59 -42.93 31.83
CA LYS A 14 5.73 -43.24 30.66
C LYS A 14 4.85 -42.06 30.27
N ILE A 15 4.27 -41.35 31.25
CA ILE A 15 3.45 -40.16 31.02
C ILE A 15 4.29 -39.06 30.37
N PHE A 16 5.48 -38.77 30.93
CA PHE A 16 6.38 -37.76 30.37
C PHE A 16 6.89 -38.13 28.98
N LYS A 17 7.15 -39.41 28.70
CA LYS A 17 7.55 -39.86 27.36
C LYS A 17 6.44 -39.59 26.32
N ARG A 18 5.18 -39.90 26.67
CA ARG A 18 4.03 -39.60 25.81
C ARG A 18 3.83 -38.10 25.60
N LEU A 19 4.01 -37.30 26.66
CA LEU A 19 3.94 -35.84 26.57
C LEU A 19 5.06 -35.28 25.69
N ALA A 20 6.27 -35.84 25.76
CA ALA A 20 7.38 -35.43 24.90
C ALA A 20 7.12 -35.80 23.43
N GLU A 21 6.52 -36.96 23.16
CA GLU A 21 6.09 -37.39 21.81
C GLU A 21 4.95 -36.51 21.27
N LEU A 22 4.00 -36.11 22.11
CA LEU A 22 2.92 -35.17 21.77
C LEU A 22 3.41 -33.73 21.55
N ALA A 23 4.48 -33.32 22.25
CA ALA A 23 5.06 -31.99 22.12
C ALA A 23 5.96 -31.84 20.88
N ASP A 24 6.35 -32.95 20.23
CA ASP A 24 7.09 -32.91 18.99
C ASP A 24 6.12 -32.51 17.87
N SER A 25 6.28 -31.31 17.31
CA SER A 25 5.38 -30.69 16.30
C SER A 25 5.24 -31.51 15.00
N ARG A 26 5.97 -32.61 14.88
CA ARG A 26 5.96 -33.57 13.78
C ARG A 26 4.90 -34.69 13.93
N CYS A 27 4.11 -34.68 14.99
CA CYS A 27 3.07 -35.68 15.27
C CYS A 27 1.64 -35.17 15.03
N LEU A 28 1.44 -34.10 14.24
CA LEU A 28 0.10 -33.72 13.80
C LEU A 28 -0.51 -34.86 12.98
N SER A 29 -1.75 -35.19 13.28
CA SER A 29 -2.56 -36.03 12.38
C SER A 29 -2.78 -35.28 11.06
N GLN A 30 -3.11 -36.03 10.00
CA GLN A 30 -3.39 -35.43 8.70
C GLN A 30 -4.49 -34.34 8.79
N GLU A 31 -5.53 -34.57 9.58
CA GLU A 31 -6.61 -33.59 9.78
C GLU A 31 -6.13 -32.31 10.49
N GLU A 32 -5.26 -32.43 11.49
CA GLU A 32 -4.69 -31.28 12.20
C GLU A 32 -3.72 -30.50 11.31
N GLN A 33 -2.97 -31.20 10.45
CA GLN A 33 -2.10 -30.59 9.46
C GLN A 33 -2.91 -29.83 8.40
N GLU A 34 -3.98 -30.42 7.88
CA GLU A 34 -4.87 -29.77 6.91
C GLU A 34 -5.50 -28.50 7.49
N LYS A 35 -5.97 -28.54 8.75
CA LYS A 35 -6.48 -27.35 9.45
C LYS A 35 -5.42 -26.27 9.65
N TYR A 36 -4.19 -26.69 9.96
CA TYR A 36 -3.06 -25.77 10.10
C TYR A 36 -2.73 -25.08 8.77
N ASP A 37 -2.62 -25.85 7.69
CA ASP A 37 -2.34 -25.33 6.35
C ASP A 37 -3.47 -24.42 5.85
N GLU A 38 -4.74 -24.76 6.10
CA GLU A 38 -5.89 -23.91 5.79
C GLU A 38 -5.82 -22.58 6.56
N SER A 39 -5.45 -22.62 7.84
CA SER A 39 -5.31 -21.41 8.64
C SER A 39 -4.20 -20.49 8.14
N LEU A 40 -3.07 -21.06 7.70
CA LEU A 40 -1.97 -20.32 7.10
C LEU A 40 -2.40 -19.70 5.77
N LYS A 41 -3.07 -20.48 4.92
CA LYS A 41 -3.61 -19.98 3.65
C LYS A 41 -4.58 -18.82 3.86
N ALA A 42 -5.49 -18.92 4.83
CA ALA A 42 -6.42 -17.84 5.13
C ALA A 42 -5.70 -16.57 5.61
N ALA A 43 -4.64 -16.71 6.41
CA ALA A 43 -3.82 -15.58 6.85
C ALA A 43 -3.05 -14.94 5.68
N ASP A 44 -2.47 -15.76 4.81
CA ASP A 44 -1.74 -15.30 3.61
C ASP A 44 -2.68 -14.64 2.60
N ASP A 45 -3.87 -15.19 2.37
CA ASP A 45 -4.89 -14.60 1.50
C ASP A 45 -5.32 -13.23 2.06
N TYR A 46 -5.58 -13.14 3.37
CA TYR A 46 -5.92 -11.87 4.02
C TYR A 46 -4.80 -10.83 3.87
N TYR A 47 -3.56 -11.22 4.13
CA TYR A 47 -2.41 -10.32 4.03
C TYR A 47 -2.13 -9.93 2.57
N GLY A 48 -2.26 -10.87 1.62
CA GLY A 48 -2.09 -10.62 0.20
C GLY A 48 -3.09 -9.61 -0.34
N VAL A 49 -4.36 -9.72 0.07
CA VAL A 49 -5.39 -8.73 -0.27
C VAL A 49 -5.04 -7.35 0.30
N LEU A 50 -4.69 -7.27 1.59
CA LEU A 50 -4.32 -6.01 2.24
C LEU A 50 -3.11 -5.35 1.57
N MET A 51 -2.07 -6.15 1.28
CA MET A 51 -0.85 -5.66 0.65
C MET A 51 -1.10 -5.20 -0.79
N SER A 52 -1.96 -5.90 -1.53
CA SER A 52 -2.39 -5.48 -2.87
C SER A 52 -3.07 -4.11 -2.84
N TYR A 53 -4.02 -3.88 -1.93
CA TYR A 53 -4.64 -2.56 -1.77
C TYR A 53 -3.63 -1.47 -1.38
N TYR A 54 -2.68 -1.78 -0.51
CA TYR A 54 -1.64 -0.84 -0.11
C TYR A 54 -0.74 -0.46 -1.29
N MET A 55 -0.26 -1.44 -2.08
CA MET A 55 0.56 -1.17 -3.27
C MET A 55 -0.22 -0.38 -4.33
N ASN A 56 -1.44 -0.80 -4.66
CA ASN A 56 -2.28 -0.07 -5.61
C ASN A 56 -2.51 1.38 -5.18
N GLY A 57 -2.69 1.62 -3.87
CA GLY A 57 -2.83 2.96 -3.32
C GLY A 57 -1.57 3.83 -3.50
N ILE A 58 -0.38 3.25 -3.38
CA ILE A 58 0.89 3.95 -3.64
C ILE A 58 0.99 4.29 -5.12
N ASP A 59 0.80 3.30 -6.01
CA ASP A 59 0.93 3.49 -7.46
C ASP A 59 -0.07 4.53 -7.99
N GLU A 60 -1.34 4.45 -7.55
CA GLU A 60 -2.33 5.46 -7.88
C GLU A 60 -1.96 6.84 -7.33
N GLY A 61 -1.44 6.90 -6.10
CA GLY A 61 -1.02 8.14 -5.45
C GLY A 61 0.12 8.81 -6.21
N GLU A 62 1.13 8.04 -6.62
CA GLU A 62 2.26 8.51 -7.40
C GLU A 62 1.81 9.00 -8.78
N ALA A 63 1.01 8.20 -9.50
CA ALA A 63 0.50 8.57 -10.82
C ALA A 63 -0.36 9.84 -10.77
N LYS A 64 -1.29 9.94 -9.82
CA LYS A 64 -2.13 11.14 -9.62
C LYS A 64 -1.28 12.35 -9.21
N GLY A 65 -0.28 12.13 -8.36
CA GLY A 65 0.65 13.18 -7.92
C GLY A 65 1.48 13.74 -9.07
N PHE A 66 2.06 12.86 -9.88
CA PHE A 66 2.84 13.23 -11.06
C PHE A 66 1.99 14.01 -12.06
N ALA A 67 0.82 13.49 -12.44
CA ALA A 67 -0.08 14.15 -13.40
C ALA A 67 -0.53 15.55 -12.93
N LYS A 68 -0.90 15.68 -11.64
CA LYS A 68 -1.25 16.99 -11.06
C LYS A 68 -0.06 17.94 -11.03
N GLY A 69 1.14 17.42 -10.72
CA GLY A 69 2.38 18.19 -10.70
C GLY A 69 2.73 18.73 -12.08
N GLU A 70 2.67 17.88 -13.11
CA GLU A 70 2.94 18.25 -14.50
C GLU A 70 1.93 19.29 -14.99
N ALA A 71 0.63 19.06 -14.79
CA ALA A 71 -0.41 20.00 -15.22
C ALA A 71 -0.25 21.37 -14.53
N ARG A 72 -0.01 21.39 -13.22
CA ARG A 72 0.23 22.64 -12.47
C ARG A 72 1.49 23.34 -12.96
N GLY A 73 2.58 22.61 -13.16
CA GLY A 73 3.86 23.16 -13.62
C GLY A 73 3.75 23.75 -15.02
N SER A 74 3.13 23.02 -15.96
CA SER A 74 2.86 23.49 -17.32
C SER A 74 2.00 24.77 -17.31
N TYR A 75 0.94 24.79 -16.51
CA TYR A 75 0.09 25.98 -16.35
C TYR A 75 0.86 27.19 -15.81
N HIS A 76 1.67 27.03 -14.76
CA HIS A 76 2.48 28.14 -14.21
C HIS A 76 3.49 28.65 -15.23
N LYS A 77 4.11 27.74 -16.00
CA LYS A 77 5.02 28.11 -17.09
C LYS A 77 4.30 28.92 -18.18
N SER A 78 3.08 28.53 -18.56
CA SER A 78 2.26 29.31 -19.51
C SER A 78 1.96 30.71 -18.98
N LEU A 79 1.60 30.85 -17.70
CA LEU A 79 1.39 32.18 -17.08
C LEU A 79 2.66 33.04 -17.10
N ASP A 80 3.82 32.48 -16.79
CA ASP A 80 5.09 33.21 -16.80
C ASP A 80 5.50 33.65 -18.21
N ILE A 81 5.25 32.81 -19.20
CA ILE A 81 5.47 33.15 -20.62
C ILE A 81 4.52 34.26 -21.04
N ALA A 82 3.22 34.14 -20.73
CA ALA A 82 2.22 35.16 -21.05
C ALA A 82 2.58 36.53 -20.44
N LYS A 83 3.02 36.59 -19.18
CA LYS A 83 3.52 37.83 -18.56
C LYS A 83 4.66 38.46 -19.35
N LYS A 84 5.62 37.65 -19.80
CA LYS A 84 6.76 38.14 -20.61
C LYS A 84 6.32 38.62 -21.99
N MET A 85 5.32 37.98 -22.60
CA MET A 85 4.75 38.39 -23.89
C MET A 85 3.99 39.72 -23.76
N LEU A 86 3.19 39.88 -22.70
CA LEU A 86 2.52 41.14 -22.38
C LEU A 86 3.51 42.29 -22.21
N LEU A 87 4.61 42.08 -21.48
CA LEU A 87 5.68 43.07 -21.32
C LEU A 87 6.37 43.43 -22.64
N LYS A 88 6.32 42.54 -23.64
CA LYS A 88 6.83 42.79 -24.99
C LYS A 88 5.80 43.43 -25.93
N GLY A 89 4.59 43.72 -25.45
CA GLY A 89 3.54 44.39 -26.21
C GLY A 89 2.86 43.50 -27.25
N MET A 90 2.87 42.18 -27.06
CA MET A 90 2.13 41.24 -27.90
C MET A 90 0.62 41.35 -27.62
N ASP A 91 -0.21 41.19 -28.65
CA ASP A 91 -1.67 41.25 -28.52
C ASP A 91 -2.25 40.01 -27.83
N ASP A 92 -3.45 40.17 -27.28
CA ASP A 92 -4.09 39.16 -26.43
C ASP A 92 -4.44 37.87 -27.19
N ASP A 93 -4.91 38.00 -28.43
CA ASP A 93 -5.29 36.87 -29.26
C ASP A 93 -4.07 35.99 -29.55
N SER A 94 -2.93 36.60 -29.92
CA SER A 94 -1.66 35.90 -30.13
C SER A 94 -1.14 35.24 -28.85
N ILE A 95 -1.26 35.90 -27.69
CA ILE A 95 -0.81 35.32 -26.42
C ILE A 95 -1.68 34.11 -26.03
N MET A 96 -2.99 34.21 -26.20
CA MET A 96 -3.91 33.10 -25.93
C MET A 96 -3.62 31.89 -26.82
N GLU A 97 -3.39 32.11 -28.12
CA GLU A 97 -3.02 31.05 -29.06
C GLU A 97 -1.70 30.36 -28.67
N LEU A 98 -0.68 31.14 -28.30
CA LEU A 98 0.65 30.61 -28.00
C LEU A 98 0.77 29.94 -26.62
N THR A 99 -0.03 30.36 -25.65
CA THR A 99 0.09 29.88 -24.26
C THR A 99 -1.02 28.93 -23.84
N GLY A 100 -2.10 28.86 -24.63
CA GLY A 100 -3.31 28.08 -24.32
C GLY A 100 -4.13 28.65 -23.16
N LEU A 101 -3.84 29.87 -22.72
CA LEU A 101 -4.59 30.54 -21.65
C LEU A 101 -5.93 31.06 -22.17
N THR A 102 -6.93 31.06 -21.29
CA THR A 102 -8.22 31.67 -21.59
C THR A 102 -8.16 33.19 -21.47
N HIS A 103 -9.13 33.88 -22.09
CA HIS A 103 -9.26 35.33 -21.95
C HIS A 103 -9.37 35.77 -20.48
N GLU A 104 -10.10 35.03 -19.66
CA GLU A 104 -10.23 35.30 -18.22
C GLU A 104 -8.88 35.19 -17.49
N GLN A 105 -8.11 34.13 -17.78
CA GLN A 105 -6.79 33.92 -17.18
C GLN A 105 -5.81 35.02 -17.61
N LEU A 106 -5.84 35.41 -18.88
CA LEU A 106 -5.00 36.50 -19.39
C LEU A 106 -5.40 37.85 -18.79
N HIS A 107 -6.71 38.12 -18.64
CA HIS A 107 -7.19 39.32 -17.98
C HIS A 107 -6.76 39.40 -16.51
N GLN A 108 -6.77 38.28 -15.78
CA GLN A 108 -6.24 38.20 -14.41
C GLN A 108 -4.75 38.52 -14.31
N LEU A 109 -3.96 38.27 -15.38
CA LEU A 109 -2.54 38.61 -15.42
C LEU A 109 -2.26 40.10 -15.63
N LYS A 110 -3.25 40.84 -16.16
CA LYS A 110 -3.17 42.28 -16.43
C LYS A 110 -3.69 43.13 -15.28
N SER A 111 -4.52 42.54 -14.41
CA SER A 111 -5.03 43.17 -13.19
C SER A 111 -3.95 43.26 -12.12
#